data_AF-A0AAV9B3D3-F1
#
_entry.id   AF-A0AAV9B3D3-F1
#
_cell.length_a   1.000
_cell.length_b   1.000
_cell.length_c   1.000
_cell.angle_alpha   90.00
_cell.angle_beta   90.00
_cell.angle_gamma   90.00
#
_symmetry.space_group_name_H-M   'P 1'
#
loop_
_entity.id
_entity.type
_entity.pdbx_description
1 polymer ?
#
loop_
_entity_poly.entity_id
_entity_poly.type
_entity_poly.pdbx_seq_one_letter_code
_entity_poly.pdbx_strand_id
1 'polypeptide(L)'
;MHMQLFYNNKVLVFNCTSFGPSFLPLPSTLCSSSSNCTTHSLLLDPTIFYLSPQHLLSNTFCSSASPLPDSTLLQSGGFSSGNRVLRPCPPPPPPSTTG
;
A
#
# COMPACT_ATOMS: atom_id res chain seq x y z
N MET A 1 -11.10 2.87 -0.09
CA MET A 1 -10.33 1.65 0.21
C MET A 1 -10.20 0.84 -1.07
N HIS A 2 -8.99 0.35 -1.37
CA HIS A 2 -8.71 -0.53 -2.51
C HIS A 2 -7.97 -1.77 -2.00
N MET A 3 -8.23 -2.92 -2.63
CA MET A 3 -7.56 -4.19 -2.37
C MET A 3 -7.27 -4.89 -3.70
N GLN A 4 -6.05 -5.41 -3.85
CA GLN A 4 -5.64 -6.18 -5.02
C GLN A 4 -4.97 -7.48 -4.60
N LEU A 5 -5.50 -8.61 -5.08
CA LEU A 5 -4.83 -9.91 -5.05
C LEU A 5 -3.82 -10.01 -6.20
N PHE A 6 -2.60 -10.44 -5.90
CA PHE A 6 -1.55 -10.73 -6.86
C PHE A 6 -1.42 -12.24 -7.10
N TYR A 7 -0.77 -12.63 -8.20
CA TYR A 7 -0.57 -14.03 -8.59
C TYR A 7 0.22 -14.86 -7.58
N ASN A 8 1.02 -14.21 -6.72
CA ASN A 8 1.77 -14.86 -5.65
C ASN A 8 1.00 -14.94 -4.32
N ASN A 9 -0.35 -14.89 -4.38
CA ASN A 9 -1.27 -14.96 -3.24
C ASN A 9 -1.11 -13.85 -2.20
N LYS A 10 -0.39 -12.77 -2.53
CA LYS A 10 -0.29 -11.60 -1.65
C LYS A 10 -1.38 -10.59 -1.99
N VAL A 11 -1.86 -9.87 -0.99
CA VAL A 11 -2.89 -8.85 -1.13
C VAL A 11 -2.33 -7.49 -0.75
N LEU A 12 -2.32 -6.53 -1.69
CA LEU A 12 -2.06 -5.14 -1.32
C LEU A 12 -3.37 -4.48 -0.93
N VAL A 13 -3.38 -3.84 0.23
CA VAL A 13 -4.50 -3.05 0.74
C VAL A 13 -4.03 -1.62 0.91
N PHE A 14 -4.84 -0.64 0.50
CA PHE A 14 -4.62 0.75 0.88
C PHE A 14 -5.91 1.54 1.06
N ASN A 15 -5.85 2.54 1.92
CA ASN A 15 -6.93 3.48 2.17
C ASN A 15 -6.39 4.90 2.29
N CYS A 16 -7.32 5.86 2.36
CA CYS A 16 -6.99 7.24 2.68
C CYS A 16 -6.37 7.37 4.08
N THR A 17 -5.42 8.29 4.21
CA THR A 17 -4.67 8.60 5.44
C THR A 17 -5.42 9.51 6.42
N SER A 18 -6.58 10.06 6.04
CA SER A 18 -7.31 11.05 6.84
C SER A 18 -8.46 10.48 7.67
N PHE A 19 -8.65 9.16 7.72
CA PHE A 19 -9.73 8.50 8.49
C PHE A 19 -9.34 8.17 9.94
N GLY A 20 -8.29 8.80 10.47
CA GLY A 20 -7.75 8.51 11.80
C GLY A 20 -6.63 7.46 11.78
N PRO A 21 -5.98 7.17 12.91
CA PRO A 21 -4.84 6.25 12.97
C PRO A 21 -5.25 4.78 12.77
N SER A 22 -4.36 3.99 12.19
CA SER A 22 -4.47 2.52 12.16
C SER A 22 -3.72 1.88 13.34
N PHE A 23 -3.92 0.58 13.58
CA PHE A 23 -3.19 -0.16 14.61
C PHE A 23 -1.76 -0.53 14.21
N LEU A 24 -1.35 -0.26 12.97
CA LEU A 24 -0.06 -0.65 12.43
C LEU A 24 0.85 0.59 12.33
N PRO A 25 1.95 0.65 13.10
CA PRO A 25 2.86 1.80 13.05
C PRO A 25 3.63 1.84 11.73
N LEU A 26 3.94 3.05 11.26
CA LEU A 26 4.96 3.25 10.24
C LEU A 26 6.35 3.20 10.87
N PRO A 27 7.40 2.76 10.14
CA PRO A 27 8.77 2.90 10.59
C PRO A 27 9.09 4.36 10.96
N SER A 28 9.83 4.56 12.05
CA SER A 28 10.17 5.90 12.56
C SER A 28 10.91 6.76 11.54
N THR A 29 11.66 6.14 10.62
CA THR A 29 12.37 6.81 9.52
C THR A 29 11.44 7.45 8.48
N LEU A 30 10.19 7.00 8.41
CA LEU A 30 9.19 7.45 7.44
C LEU A 30 8.17 8.41 8.06
N CYS A 31 8.15 8.55 9.39
CA CYS A 31 7.25 9.48 10.06
C CYS A 31 7.99 10.76 10.48
N SER A 32 7.86 11.81 9.68
CA SER A 32 8.28 13.16 10.06
C SER A 32 7.08 13.91 10.66
N SER A 33 7.01 13.97 11.99
CA SER A 33 6.26 14.99 12.76
C SER A 33 4.75 15.14 12.50
N SER A 34 4.09 14.19 11.83
CA SER A 34 2.63 14.18 11.64
C SER A 34 1.90 13.56 12.84
N SER A 35 0.65 13.97 13.09
CA SER A 35 -0.19 13.44 14.17
C SER A 35 -0.62 11.98 14.00
N ASN A 36 -0.50 11.40 12.79
CA ASN A 36 -0.84 9.99 12.52
C ASN A 36 0.35 9.25 11.89
N CYS A 37 1.26 8.73 12.73
CA CYS A 37 2.39 7.87 12.32
C CYS A 37 1.99 6.40 12.10
N THR A 38 0.85 6.17 11.46
CA THR A 38 0.29 4.82 11.27
C THR A 38 0.14 4.52 9.79
N THR A 39 0.35 3.27 9.41
CA THR A 39 0.27 2.88 8.00
C THR A 39 -1.17 2.77 7.54
N HIS A 40 -1.44 3.31 6.35
CA HIS A 40 -2.73 3.15 5.66
C HIS A 40 -2.60 2.31 4.40
N SER A 41 -1.45 1.68 4.20
CA SER A 41 -1.22 0.66 3.20
C SER A 41 -0.43 -0.49 3.81
N LEU A 42 -0.75 -1.71 3.37
CA LEU A 42 -0.01 -2.90 3.76
C LEU A 42 -0.07 -3.93 2.65
N LEU A 43 0.93 -4.79 2.64
CA LEU A 43 0.93 -6.04 1.91
C LEU A 43 0.64 -7.17 2.91
N LEU A 44 -0.38 -7.96 2.63
CA LEU A 44 -0.76 -9.15 3.39
C LEU A 44 -0.30 -10.40 2.65
N ASP A 45 0.44 -11.26 3.34
CA ASP A 45 0.65 -12.64 2.96
C ASP A 45 -0.27 -13.54 3.81
N PRO A 46 -1.38 -14.05 3.26
CA PRO A 46 -2.35 -14.85 4.01
C PRO A 46 -1.83 -16.25 4.37
N THR A 47 -0.77 -16.73 3.72
CA THR A 47 -0.27 -18.10 3.95
C THR A 47 0.44 -18.24 5.30
N ILE A 48 1.14 -17.18 5.71
CA ILE A 48 1.89 -17.10 6.97
C ILE A 48 1.32 -16.04 7.92
N PHE A 49 0.18 -15.44 7.55
CA PHE A 49 -0.43 -14.31 8.25
C PHE A 49 0.56 -13.18 8.54
N TYR A 50 1.31 -12.76 7.52
CA TYR A 50 2.32 -11.70 7.63
C TYR A 50 1.80 -10.39 7.05
N LEU A 51 1.95 -9.31 7.83
CA LEU A 51 1.57 -7.95 7.45
C LEU A 51 2.84 -7.13 7.27
N SER A 52 3.03 -6.58 6.07
CA SER A 52 4.14 -5.67 5.75
C SER A 52 3.60 -4.26 5.51
N PRO A 53 3.76 -3.32 6.47
CA PRO A 53 3.39 -1.92 6.31
C PRO A 53 4.02 -1.29 5.06
N GLN A 54 3.23 -0.52 4.31
CA GLN A 54 3.67 0.20 3.12
C GLN A 54 3.38 1.70 3.25
N HIS A 55 4.37 2.53 2.93
CA HIS A 55 4.22 3.98 3.03
C HIS A 55 3.52 4.56 1.80
N LEU A 56 2.49 5.38 2.02
CA LEU A 56 1.81 6.12 0.97
C LEU A 56 2.49 7.47 0.76
N LEU A 57 2.97 7.71 -0.47
CA LEU A 57 3.64 8.97 -0.82
C LEU A 57 2.68 10.15 -0.99
N SER A 58 1.38 9.91 -1.16
CA SER A 58 0.36 10.97 -1.22
C SER A 58 -1.03 10.42 -0.85
N ASN A 59 -2.02 11.30 -0.73
CA ASN A 59 -3.38 10.92 -0.37
C ASN A 59 -4.12 10.16 -1.51
N THR A 60 -4.47 8.90 -1.25
CA THR A 60 -5.15 7.99 -2.18
C THR A 60 -6.69 8.03 -2.10
N PHE A 61 -7.28 8.99 -1.40
CA PHE A 61 -8.74 9.13 -1.33
C PHE A 61 -9.36 9.36 -2.71
N CYS A 62 -10.50 8.70 -2.98
CA CYS A 62 -11.17 8.73 -4.30
C CYS A 62 -10.27 8.34 -5.48
N SER A 63 -9.28 7.48 -5.24
CA SER A 63 -8.40 6.99 -6.29
C SER A 63 -8.86 5.66 -6.92
N SER A 64 -8.17 5.24 -7.98
CA SER A 64 -8.36 3.94 -8.63
C SER A 64 -7.03 3.21 -8.77
N ALA A 65 -7.04 1.88 -8.88
CA ALA A 65 -5.86 1.11 -9.21
C ALA A 65 -6.20 -0.17 -9.97
N SER A 66 -5.29 -0.60 -10.84
CA SER A 66 -5.41 -1.83 -11.64
C SER A 66 -4.05 -2.51 -11.78
N PRO A 67 -4.00 -3.85 -11.77
CA PRO A 67 -2.79 -4.57 -12.15
C PRO A 67 -2.49 -4.38 -13.65
N LEU A 68 -1.21 -4.34 -13.98
CA LEU A 68 -0.67 -4.42 -15.34
C LEU A 68 -0.25 -5.87 -15.65
N PRO A 69 0.01 -6.23 -16.93
CA PRO A 69 0.42 -7.58 -17.31
C PRO A 69 1.73 -8.06 -16.67
N ASP A 70 2.63 -7.12 -16.33
CA ASP A 70 3.88 -7.38 -15.61
C ASP A 70 3.67 -7.53 -14.08
N SER A 71 2.41 -7.57 -13.63
CA SER A 71 1.99 -7.62 -12.23
C SER A 71 2.33 -6.37 -11.40
N THR A 72 2.75 -5.27 -12.02
CA THR A 72 2.82 -3.97 -11.36
C THR A 72 1.40 -3.47 -11.10
N LEU A 73 1.11 -2.99 -9.88
CA LEU A 73 -0.14 -2.28 -9.63
C LEU A 73 0.02 -0.82 -10.02
N LEU A 74 -0.76 -0.36 -10.99
CA LEU A 74 -0.84 1.05 -11.35
C LEU A 74 -1.95 1.71 -10.53
N GLN A 75 -1.57 2.53 -9.55
CA GLN A 75 -2.50 3.40 -8.82
C GLN A 75 -2.54 4.79 -9.46
N SER A 76 -3.75 5.35 -9.59
CA SER A 76 -3.98 6.63 -10.25
C SER A 76 -4.92 7.53 -9.46
N GLY A 77 -4.64 8.83 -9.49
CA GLY A 77 -5.45 9.83 -8.81
C GLY A 77 -5.38 9.74 -7.29
N GLY A 78 -6.31 10.42 -6.65
CA GLY A 78 -6.25 10.71 -5.22
C GLY A 78 -6.91 12.05 -4.91
N PHE A 79 -6.69 12.53 -3.68
CA PHE A 79 -7.20 13.83 -3.24
C PHE A 79 -6.03 14.78 -2.93
N SER A 80 -6.22 16.08 -3.14
CA SER A 80 -5.18 17.09 -2.89
C SER A 80 -3.84 16.72 -3.56
N SER A 81 -2.79 16.43 -2.79
CA SER A 81 -1.47 16.00 -3.28
C SER A 81 -1.49 14.72 -4.14
N GLY A 82 -2.59 13.96 -4.14
CA GLY A 82 -2.75 12.75 -4.95
C GLY A 82 -3.55 12.92 -6.25
N ASN A 83 -4.18 14.07 -6.52
CA ASN A 83 -5.21 14.19 -7.57
C ASN A 83 -4.71 13.94 -9.02
N ARG A 84 -3.43 14.20 -9.30
CA ARG A 84 -2.80 14.04 -10.62
C ARG A 84 -1.51 13.25 -10.52
N VAL A 85 -1.56 12.13 -9.81
CA VAL A 85 -0.39 11.27 -9.61
C VAL A 85 -0.66 9.87 -10.13
N LEU A 86 0.36 9.29 -10.76
CA LEU A 86 0.46 7.88 -11.09
C LEU A 86 1.53 7.25 -10.20
N ARG A 87 1.18 6.14 -9.56
CA ARG A 87 2.06 5.36 -8.68
C ARG A 87 2.17 3.94 -9.22
N PRO A 88 3.23 3.63 -9.98
CA PRO A 88 3.57 2.24 -10.25
C PRO A 88 4.09 1.61 -8.97
N CYS A 89 3.37 0.61 -8.47
CA CYS A 89 3.74 -0.18 -7.31
C CYS A 89 4.21 -1.56 -7.81
N PRO A 90 5.52 -1.86 -7.77
CA PRO A 90 6.05 -3.13 -8.23
C PRO A 90 5.35 -4.32 -7.56
N PRO A 91 5.25 -5.48 -8.24
CA PRO A 91 4.72 -6.67 -7.61
C PRO A 91 5.53 -7.01 -6.36
N PRO A 92 4.89 -7.57 -5.34
CA PRO A 92 5.60 -8.01 -4.16
C PRO A 92 6.58 -9.13 -4.53
N PRO A 93 7.77 -9.18 -3.88
CA PRO A 93 8.79 -10.16 -4.21
C PRO A 93 8.26 -11.60 -4.06
N PRO A 94 8.80 -12.55 -4.85
CA PRO A 94 8.46 -13.96 -4.72
C PRO A 94 8.72 -14.45 -3.28
N PRO A 95 8.10 -15.57 -2.86
CA PRO A 95 8.42 -16.20 -1.59
C PRO A 95 9.94 -16.45 -1.52
N SER A 96 10.58 -16.12 -0.41
CA SER A 96 11.97 -16.49 -0.19
C SER A 96 12.07 -18.02 -0.17
N THR A 97 12.69 -18.61 -1.18
CA THR A 97 13.06 -20.02 -1.16
C THR A 97 14.21 -20.17 -0.17
N THR A 98 13.89 -20.39 1.11
CA THR A 98 14.85 -20.95 2.05
C THR A 98 15.07 -22.41 1.65
N GLY A 99 16.21 -22.67 1.02
CA GLY A 99 16.72 -24.04 0.80
C GLY A 99 17.29 -24.63 2.08
#